data_AF-I3EHD2-F1
#
_entry.id   AF-I3EHD2-F1
#
_cell.length_a   1.000
_cell.length_b   1.000
_cell.length_c   1.000
_cell.angle_alpha   90.00
_cell.angle_beta   90.00
_cell.angle_gamma   90.00
#
_symmetry.space_group_name_H-M   'P 1'
#
loop_
_entity.id
_entity.type
_entity.pdbx_description
1 polymer ?
#
loop_
_entity_poly.entity_id
_entity_poly.type
_entity_poly.pdbx_seq_one_letter_code
_entity_poly.pdbx_strand_id
1 'polypeptide(L)'
;MSEHTLFHVFNVPREAFTQDLLKSSYYTLIKQVHPDKLGTASTPADAAQFINKAYKVLSNDYIRSIYEYSLDNKRNLVEREIPKEVNAGFTTVLDLEKERIGCNKGLVTPEFLDEILSLEDRIENSAGDALSETEEYILKEIENCKNNKKDVKALARWRYYNRVLDIIMQKKMIE
;
A
#
# COMPACT_ATOMS: atom_id res chain seq x y z
N MET A 1 -4.07 22.08 2.09
CA MET A 1 -3.44 20.75 1.93
C MET A 1 -2.64 20.49 3.19
N SER A 2 -2.75 19.34 3.83
CA SER A 2 -2.01 19.07 5.07
C SER A 2 -0.51 18.91 4.75
N GLU A 3 0.32 19.85 5.19
CA GLU A 3 1.78 19.93 4.88
C GLU A 3 2.61 18.78 5.50
N HIS A 4 1.97 17.86 6.21
CA HIS A 4 2.63 16.80 6.99
C HIS A 4 2.17 15.41 6.52
N THR A 5 2.42 15.06 5.26
CA THR A 5 2.11 13.71 4.73
C THR A 5 3.33 13.05 4.11
N LEU A 6 3.27 11.74 3.87
CA LEU A 6 4.34 11.01 3.18
C LEU A 6 4.59 11.57 1.77
N PHE A 7 3.58 12.12 1.10
CA PHE A 7 3.74 12.81 -0.18
C PHE A 7 4.71 14.00 -0.08
N HIS A 8 4.65 14.76 1.02
CA HIS A 8 5.57 15.87 1.29
C HIS A 8 6.98 15.38 1.61
N VAL A 9 7.12 14.25 2.32
CA VAL A 9 8.44 13.63 2.59
C VAL A 9 9.19 13.35 1.29
N PHE A 10 8.48 12.89 0.25
CA PHE A 10 9.07 12.65 -1.07
C PHE A 10 8.99 13.84 -2.01
N ASN A 11 8.50 15.01 -1.58
CA ASN A 11 8.27 16.15 -2.46
C ASN A 11 7.49 15.77 -3.75
N VAL A 12 6.52 14.87 -3.62
CA VAL A 12 5.65 14.43 -4.71
C VAL A 12 4.24 14.99 -4.46
N PRO A 13 3.70 15.85 -5.35
CA PRO A 13 2.34 16.33 -5.20
C PRO A 13 1.35 15.16 -5.29
N ARG A 14 0.42 15.05 -4.34
CA ARG A 14 -0.58 13.97 -4.30
C ARG A 14 -1.41 13.91 -5.60
N GLU A 15 -1.81 15.06 -6.13
CA GLU A 15 -2.65 15.17 -7.33
C GLU A 15 -1.91 14.80 -8.62
N ALA A 16 -0.58 14.94 -8.63
CA ALA A 16 0.27 14.60 -9.76
C ALA A 16 1.10 13.32 -9.50
N PHE A 17 0.66 12.49 -8.55
CA PHE A 17 1.42 11.32 -8.13
C PHE A 17 1.62 10.34 -9.29
N THR A 18 2.87 9.91 -9.49
CA THR A 18 3.22 8.76 -10.35
C THR A 18 4.27 7.90 -9.65
N GLN A 19 4.34 6.62 -10.02
CA GLN A 19 5.35 5.70 -9.50
C GLN A 19 6.77 6.16 -9.85
N ASP A 20 6.98 6.73 -11.04
CA ASP A 20 8.28 7.22 -11.48
C ASP A 20 8.76 8.44 -10.67
N LEU A 21 7.84 9.36 -10.34
CA LEU A 21 8.15 10.51 -9.48
C LEU A 21 8.54 10.04 -8.07
N LEU A 22 7.77 9.12 -7.50
CA LEU A 22 8.06 8.54 -6.18
C LEU A 22 9.43 7.83 -6.19
N LYS A 23 9.68 6.99 -7.19
CA LYS A 23 10.93 6.23 -7.34
C LYS A 23 12.14 7.16 -7.46
N SER A 24 12.04 8.19 -8.28
CA SER A 24 13.11 9.19 -8.48
C SER A 24 13.43 9.94 -7.18
N SER A 25 12.39 10.35 -6.44
CA SER A 25 12.55 11.01 -5.14
C SER A 25 13.17 10.09 -4.09
N TYR A 26 12.68 8.85 -3.99
CA TYR A 26 13.22 7.84 -3.09
C TYR A 26 14.72 7.62 -3.30
N TYR A 27 15.17 7.44 -4.56
CA TYR A 27 16.60 7.26 -4.84
C TYR A 27 17.44 8.49 -4.48
N THR A 28 16.87 9.69 -4.60
CA THR A 28 17.55 10.92 -4.18
C THR A 28 17.74 10.93 -2.65
N LEU A 29 16.66 10.69 -1.90
CA LEU A 29 16.68 10.70 -0.43
C LEU A 29 17.57 9.58 0.14
N ILE A 30 17.43 8.35 -0.34
CA ILE A 30 18.18 7.21 0.21
C ILE A 30 19.70 7.35 0.00
N LYS A 31 20.12 8.03 -1.08
CA LYS A 31 21.54 8.36 -1.35
C LYS A 31 22.10 9.46 -0.44
N GLN A 32 21.25 10.26 0.19
CA GLN A 32 21.67 11.31 1.14
C GLN A 32 21.88 10.72 2.52
N VAL A 33 21.07 9.74 2.90
CA VAL A 33 21.12 9.07 4.22
C VAL A 33 21.99 7.81 4.24
N HIS A 34 22.75 7.52 3.17
CA HIS A 34 23.60 6.34 3.12
C HIS A 34 24.74 6.44 4.16
N PRO A 35 25.01 5.38 4.95
CA PRO A 35 26.04 5.39 6.01
C PRO A 35 27.42 5.89 5.53
N ASP A 36 27.81 5.56 4.30
CA ASP A 36 29.09 5.98 3.70
C ASP A 36 29.26 7.51 3.61
N LYS A 37 28.16 8.29 3.63
CA LYS A 37 28.22 9.76 3.54
C LYS A 37 28.11 10.46 4.88
N LEU A 38 27.56 9.81 5.91
CA LEU A 38 27.19 10.47 7.17
C LEU A 38 28.17 10.19 8.33
N GLY A 39 29.13 9.28 8.15
CA GLY A 39 30.06 8.90 9.21
C GLY A 39 29.34 8.21 10.39
N THR A 40 30.12 7.74 11.36
CA THR A 40 29.66 6.86 12.46
C THR A 40 28.87 7.57 13.57
N ALA A 41 28.57 8.87 13.44
CA ALA A 41 28.07 9.71 14.55
C ALA A 41 26.59 10.08 14.48
N SER A 42 25.89 9.79 13.38
CA SER A 42 24.44 10.00 13.25
C SER A 42 23.71 8.65 13.31
N THR A 43 22.38 8.66 13.28
CA THR A 43 21.54 7.47 13.11
C THR A 43 21.10 7.26 11.64
N PRO A 44 21.99 7.15 10.62
CA PRO A 44 21.60 6.91 9.22
C PRO A 44 20.67 5.72 9.05
N ALA A 45 20.80 4.71 9.92
CA ALA A 45 19.95 3.52 9.94
C ALA A 45 18.47 3.88 10.15
N ASP A 46 18.15 4.80 11.06
CA ASP A 46 16.78 5.20 11.36
C ASP A 46 16.18 6.05 10.23
N ALA A 47 16.98 6.95 9.65
CA ALA A 47 16.60 7.75 8.49
C ALA A 47 16.30 6.88 7.25
N ALA A 48 17.20 5.96 6.93
CA ALA A 48 17.01 5.00 5.84
C ALA A 48 15.80 4.09 6.11
N GLN A 49 15.63 3.61 7.35
CA GLN A 49 14.49 2.78 7.70
C GLN A 49 13.16 3.54 7.54
N PHE A 50 13.11 4.81 7.96
CA PHE A 50 11.96 5.67 7.78
C PHE A 50 11.62 5.86 6.30
N ILE A 51 12.59 6.24 5.47
CA ILE A 51 12.41 6.41 4.02
C ILE A 51 11.90 5.12 3.38
N ASN A 52 12.47 3.97 3.74
CA ASN A 52 12.04 2.67 3.23
C ASN A 52 10.59 2.33 3.60
N LYS A 53 10.19 2.59 4.86
CA LYS A 53 8.81 2.37 5.32
C LYS A 53 7.83 3.30 4.59
N ALA A 54 8.17 4.58 4.47
CA ALA A 54 7.38 5.57 3.76
C ALA A 54 7.21 5.21 2.27
N TYR A 55 8.29 4.77 1.63
CA TYR A 55 8.27 4.33 0.23
C TYR A 55 7.39 3.11 0.04
N LYS A 56 7.46 2.10 0.92
CA LYS A 56 6.57 0.93 0.87
C LYS A 56 5.09 1.29 0.91
N VAL A 57 4.71 2.29 1.71
CA VAL A 57 3.32 2.78 1.78
C VAL A 57 2.87 3.40 0.47
N LEU A 58 3.66 4.30 -0.12
CA LEU A 58 3.25 5.02 -1.32
C LEU A 58 3.44 4.22 -2.62
N SER A 59 4.40 3.29 -2.66
CA SER A 59 4.70 2.49 -3.87
C SER A 59 3.69 1.36 -4.10
N ASN A 60 3.07 0.82 -3.05
CA ASN A 60 2.01 -0.16 -3.21
C ASN A 60 0.67 0.55 -3.42
N ASP A 61 0.00 0.28 -4.54
CA ASP A 61 -1.25 0.96 -4.92
C ASP A 61 -2.37 0.79 -3.89
N TYR A 62 -2.53 -0.41 -3.32
CA TYR A 62 -3.54 -0.69 -2.32
C TYR A 62 -3.23 0.05 -1.01
N ILE A 63 -2.01 -0.08 -0.50
CA ILE A 63 -1.59 0.59 0.75
C ILE A 63 -1.64 2.11 0.60
N ARG A 64 -1.22 2.65 -0.55
CA ARG A 64 -1.35 4.08 -0.87
C ARG A 64 -2.80 4.52 -0.85
N SER A 65 -3.72 3.74 -1.45
CA SER A 65 -5.15 4.08 -1.47
C SER A 65 -5.76 4.08 -0.07
N ILE A 66 -5.35 3.15 0.80
CA ILE A 66 -5.71 3.15 2.22
C ILE A 66 -5.18 4.41 2.91
N TYR A 67 -3.92 4.79 2.66
CA TYR A 67 -3.33 6.01 3.23
C TYR A 67 -4.04 7.28 2.75
N GLU A 68 -4.36 7.39 1.47
CA GLU A 68 -5.13 8.49 0.91
C GLU A 68 -6.53 8.60 1.52
N TYR A 69 -7.25 7.48 1.63
CA TYR A 69 -8.54 7.45 2.32
C TYR A 69 -8.42 7.88 3.79
N SER A 70 -7.36 7.44 4.47
CA SER A 70 -7.06 7.79 5.86
C SER A 70 -6.85 9.30 6.03
N LEU A 71 -6.10 9.92 5.12
CA LEU A 71 -5.89 11.37 5.06
C LEU A 71 -7.22 12.13 4.88
N ASP A 72 -8.04 11.70 3.92
CA ASP A 72 -9.30 12.39 3.60
C ASP A 72 -10.33 12.27 4.74
N ASN A 73 -10.30 11.17 5.49
CA ASN A 73 -11.28 10.87 6.54
C ASN A 73 -10.74 11.05 7.97
N LYS A 74 -9.46 11.43 8.13
CA LYS A 74 -8.75 11.55 9.42
C LYS A 74 -8.86 10.29 10.28
N ARG A 75 -8.68 9.11 9.67
CA ARG A 75 -8.79 7.80 10.33
C ARG A 75 -7.45 7.09 10.32
N ASN A 76 -7.13 6.37 11.41
CA ASN A 76 -5.97 5.48 11.48
C ASN A 76 -4.63 6.15 11.10
N LEU A 77 -4.46 7.40 11.52
CA LEU A 77 -3.25 8.19 11.33
C LEU A 77 -2.59 8.47 12.67
N VAL A 78 -1.25 8.47 12.67
CA VAL A 78 -0.43 8.94 13.78
C VAL A 78 0.67 9.85 13.24
N GLU A 79 1.07 10.81 14.06
CA GLU A 79 2.23 11.65 13.76
C GLU A 79 3.52 10.93 14.12
N ARG A 80 4.52 11.05 13.25
CA ARG A 80 5.87 10.55 13.46
C ARG A 80 6.86 11.66 13.17
N GLU A 81 7.88 11.75 14.00
CA GLU A 81 9.01 12.64 13.75
C GLU A 81 9.75 12.15 12.50
N ILE A 82 10.08 13.10 11.61
CA ILE A 82 10.91 12.84 10.45
C ILE A 82 12.36 12.94 10.90
N PRO A 83 13.20 11.93 10.58
CA PRO A 83 14.63 11.99 10.89
C PRO A 83 15.28 13.26 10.32
N LYS A 84 16.14 13.90 11.12
CA LYS A 84 16.74 15.21 10.82
C LYS A 84 17.52 15.23 9.51
N GLU A 85 18.08 14.07 9.13
CA GLU A 85 18.84 13.85 7.91
C GLU A 85 17.96 13.88 6.64
N VAL A 86 16.63 13.80 6.78
CA VAL A 86 15.66 13.84 5.69
C VAL A 86 15.01 15.22 5.62
N ASN A 87 14.33 15.62 6.71
CA ASN A 87 13.74 16.94 6.89
C ASN A 87 13.31 17.05 8.36
N ALA A 88 13.75 18.07 9.10
CA ALA A 88 13.34 18.21 10.51
C ALA A 88 11.85 18.57 10.59
N GLY A 89 11.05 17.77 11.30
CA GLY A 89 9.62 18.03 11.48
C GLY A 89 8.81 16.77 11.77
N PHE A 90 7.50 16.83 11.46
CA PHE A 90 6.57 15.71 11.62
C PHE A 90 5.88 15.36 10.31
N THR A 91 5.50 14.09 10.18
CA THR A 91 4.61 13.61 9.13
C THR A 91 3.55 12.70 9.69
N THR A 92 2.41 12.64 9.00
CA THR A 92 1.35 11.68 9.28
C THR A 92 1.62 10.37 8.55
N VAL A 93 1.58 9.26 9.28
CA VAL A 93 1.71 7.90 8.74
C VAL A 93 0.49 7.07 9.11
N LEU A 94 0.29 5.97 8.38
CA LEU A 94 -0.68 4.95 8.78
C LEU A 94 -0.30 4.37 10.15
N ASP A 95 -1.25 4.36 11.06
CA ASP A 95 -1.15 3.58 12.29
C ASP A 95 -1.41 2.10 11.95
N LEU A 96 -0.33 1.32 11.83
CA LEU A 96 -0.44 -0.11 11.50
C LEU A 96 -0.77 -0.98 12.72
N GLU A 97 -0.71 -0.40 13.93
CA GLU A 97 -1.03 -1.08 15.20
C GLU A 97 -2.51 -0.97 15.53
N LYS A 98 -3.19 0.08 15.05
CA LYS A 98 -4.65 0.23 15.13
C LYS A 98 -5.38 -0.41 13.94
N GLU A 99 -6.70 -0.56 14.10
CA GLU A 99 -7.61 -1.26 13.18
C GLU A 99 -7.29 -0.97 11.71
N ARG A 100 -6.91 -2.01 10.98
CA ARG A 100 -6.53 -1.89 9.57
C ARG A 100 -7.79 -1.54 8.76
N ILE A 101 -7.84 -0.31 8.24
CA ILE A 101 -8.90 0.15 7.34
C ILE A 101 -9.09 -0.86 6.19
N GLY A 102 -10.33 -1.16 5.83
CA GLY A 102 -10.66 -2.18 4.83
C GLY A 102 -10.54 -3.63 5.33
N CYS A 103 -10.16 -3.87 6.60
CA CYS A 103 -10.09 -5.24 7.14
C CYS A 103 -11.32 -5.67 7.94
N ASN A 104 -12.24 -4.74 8.22
CA ASN A 104 -13.45 -5.04 8.96
C ASN A 104 -14.40 -5.92 8.12
N LYS A 105 -14.73 -7.11 8.62
CA LYS A 105 -15.58 -8.10 7.93
C LYS A 105 -16.99 -7.56 7.64
N GLY A 106 -17.50 -6.62 8.44
CA GLY A 106 -18.80 -5.99 8.23
C GLY A 106 -18.85 -5.00 7.05
N LEU A 107 -17.72 -4.73 6.38
CA LEU A 107 -17.67 -3.86 5.20
C LEU A 107 -18.01 -4.57 3.89
N VAL A 108 -18.06 -5.91 3.90
CA VAL A 108 -18.41 -6.73 2.74
C VAL A 108 -19.68 -7.51 3.03
N THR A 109 -20.44 -7.84 1.98
CA THR A 109 -21.70 -8.57 2.12
C THR A 109 -21.45 -10.08 2.19
N PRO A 110 -22.36 -10.87 2.76
CA PRO A 110 -22.26 -12.33 2.75
C PRO A 110 -22.12 -12.91 1.35
N GLU A 111 -22.88 -12.39 0.38
CA GLU A 111 -22.86 -12.87 -1.01
C GLU A 111 -21.49 -12.68 -1.66
N PHE A 112 -20.79 -11.59 -1.32
CA PHE A 112 -19.41 -11.36 -1.77
C PHE A 112 -18.44 -12.35 -1.12
N LEU A 113 -18.65 -12.71 0.15
CA LEU A 113 -17.79 -13.71 0.80
C LEU A 113 -17.97 -15.09 0.18
N ASP A 114 -19.20 -15.45 -0.19
CA ASP A 114 -19.49 -16.69 -0.90
C ASP A 114 -18.83 -16.72 -2.29
N GLU A 115 -18.80 -15.58 -2.99
CA GLU A 115 -18.05 -15.42 -4.25
C GLU A 115 -16.55 -15.69 -4.04
N ILE A 116 -15.94 -15.07 -3.02
CA ILE A 116 -14.52 -15.28 -2.71
C ILE A 116 -14.23 -16.75 -2.39
N LEU A 117 -15.08 -17.41 -1.61
CA LEU A 117 -14.94 -18.84 -1.32
C LEU A 117 -15.04 -19.70 -2.59
N SER A 118 -15.96 -19.35 -3.48
CA SER A 118 -16.12 -20.04 -4.77
C SER A 118 -14.90 -19.86 -5.69
N LEU A 119 -14.28 -18.67 -5.67
CA LEU A 119 -13.03 -18.42 -6.39
C LEU A 119 -11.89 -19.25 -5.81
N GLU A 120 -11.77 -19.32 -4.49
CA GLU A 120 -10.75 -20.13 -3.80
C GLU A 120 -10.89 -21.62 -4.13
N ASP A 121 -12.12 -22.15 -4.09
CA ASP A 121 -12.40 -23.55 -4.47
C ASP A 121 -12.06 -23.82 -5.95
N ARG A 122 -12.40 -22.88 -6.86
CA ARG A 122 -11.98 -22.98 -8.26
C ARG A 122 -10.46 -23.01 -8.40
N ILE A 123 -9.74 -22.19 -7.64
CA ILE A 123 -8.28 -22.14 -7.67
C ILE A 123 -7.68 -23.43 -7.14
N GLU A 124 -8.20 -23.97 -6.04
CA GLU A 124 -7.73 -25.23 -5.45
C GLU A 124 -7.90 -26.41 -6.42
N ASN A 125 -9.01 -26.47 -7.15
CA ASN A 125 -9.35 -27.60 -8.03
C ASN A 125 -8.89 -27.46 -9.49
N SER A 126 -8.33 -26.31 -9.90
CA SER A 126 -7.83 -26.10 -11.26
C SER A 126 -6.30 -26.12 -11.32
N ALA A 127 -5.71 -26.53 -12.45
CA ALA A 127 -4.29 -26.35 -12.70
C ALA A 127 -3.95 -24.86 -12.90
N GLY A 128 -2.71 -24.47 -12.60
CA GLY A 128 -2.23 -23.09 -12.61
C GLY A 128 -2.34 -22.41 -13.98
N ASP A 129 -2.11 -23.14 -15.06
CA ASP A 129 -2.25 -22.66 -16.44
C ASP A 129 -3.71 -22.33 -16.81
N ALA A 130 -4.67 -23.07 -16.26
CA ALA A 130 -6.11 -22.88 -16.44
C ALA A 130 -6.69 -21.69 -15.64
N LEU A 131 -5.90 -21.00 -14.82
CA LEU A 131 -6.36 -19.88 -13.98
C LEU A 131 -6.31 -18.51 -14.65
N SER A 132 -5.91 -18.43 -15.92
CA SER A 132 -5.75 -17.15 -16.63
C SER A 132 -7.03 -16.32 -16.68
N GLU A 133 -8.19 -16.95 -16.90
CA GLU A 133 -9.48 -16.25 -16.88
C GLU A 133 -9.86 -15.74 -15.48
N THR A 134 -9.59 -16.53 -14.44
CA THR A 134 -9.85 -16.17 -13.04
C THR A 134 -8.98 -14.99 -12.64
N GLU A 135 -7.71 -15.01 -13.03
CA GLU A 135 -6.77 -13.90 -12.80
C GLU A 135 -7.25 -12.62 -13.50
N GLU A 136 -7.65 -12.69 -14.77
CA GLU A 136 -8.16 -11.53 -15.51
C GLU A 136 -9.41 -10.94 -14.86
N TYR A 137 -10.34 -11.78 -14.41
CA TYR A 137 -11.52 -11.36 -13.65
C TYR A 137 -11.13 -10.59 -12.38
N ILE A 138 -10.21 -11.14 -11.58
CA ILE A 138 -9.76 -10.52 -10.32
C ILE A 138 -9.06 -9.19 -10.59
N LEU A 139 -8.20 -9.12 -11.62
CA LEU A 139 -7.52 -7.88 -11.99
C LEU A 139 -8.51 -6.79 -12.42
N LYS A 140 -9.55 -7.16 -13.16
CA LYS A 140 -10.64 -6.24 -13.53
C LYS A 140 -11.39 -5.71 -12.31
N GLU A 141 -11.70 -6.58 -11.34
CA GLU A 141 -12.36 -6.15 -10.10
C GLU A 141 -11.45 -5.30 -9.20
N ILE A 142 -10.14 -5.53 -9.23
CA ILE A 142 -9.15 -4.64 -8.60
C ILE A 142 -9.19 -3.25 -9.24
N GLU A 143 -9.24 -3.15 -10.57
CA GLU A 143 -9.37 -1.86 -11.26
C GLU A 143 -10.70 -1.16 -10.92
N ASN A 144 -11.80 -1.91 -10.81
CA ASN A 144 -13.08 -1.37 -10.33
C ASN A 144 -12.95 -0.80 -8.90
N CYS A 145 -12.21 -1.48 -8.02
CA CYS A 145 -11.96 -0.99 -6.67
C CYS A 145 -11.09 0.27 -6.67
N LYS A 146 -10.06 0.34 -7.52
CA LYS A 146 -9.20 1.53 -7.66
C LYS A 146 -9.99 2.77 -8.06
N ASN A 147 -10.90 2.62 -9.02
CA ASN A 147 -11.78 3.70 -9.47
C ASN A 147 -12.71 4.20 -8.35
N ASN A 148 -13.00 3.34 -7.36
CA ASN A 148 -13.86 3.63 -6.22
C ASN A 148 -13.10 3.76 -4.89
N LYS A 149 -11.81 4.13 -4.91
CA LYS A 149 -10.95 4.20 -3.70
C LYS A 149 -11.44 5.13 -2.57
N LYS A 150 -12.43 5.99 -2.83
CA LYS A 150 -13.09 6.81 -1.80
C LYS A 150 -14.13 6.04 -0.97
N ASP A 151 -14.57 4.88 -1.43
CA ASP A 151 -15.46 3.99 -0.69
C ASP A 151 -14.65 2.97 0.11
N VAL A 152 -14.88 2.93 1.42
CA VAL A 152 -14.25 1.98 2.32
C VAL A 152 -14.62 0.52 2.01
N LYS A 153 -15.80 0.28 1.43
CA LYS A 153 -16.22 -1.07 1.01
C LYS A 153 -15.41 -1.54 -0.20
N ALA A 154 -15.12 -0.65 -1.15
CA ALA A 154 -14.26 -0.95 -2.28
C ALA A 154 -12.83 -1.29 -1.83
N LEU A 155 -12.29 -0.54 -0.86
CA LEU A 155 -11.00 -0.85 -0.24
C LEU A 155 -11.03 -2.22 0.47
N ALA A 156 -12.12 -2.56 1.15
CA ALA A 156 -12.26 -3.87 1.78
C ALA A 156 -12.30 -5.02 0.77
N ARG A 157 -13.04 -4.87 -0.34
CA ARG A 157 -13.09 -5.86 -1.43
C ARG A 157 -11.74 -6.04 -2.11
N TRP A 158 -11.04 -4.94 -2.40
CA TRP A 158 -9.70 -4.97 -3.00
C TRP A 158 -8.74 -5.84 -2.18
N ARG A 159 -8.81 -5.77 -0.84
CA ARG A 159 -8.00 -6.64 0.01
C ARG A 159 -8.24 -8.13 -0.25
N TYR A 160 -9.50 -8.55 -0.39
CA TYR A 160 -9.83 -9.95 -0.68
C TYR A 160 -9.31 -10.34 -2.06
N TYR A 161 -9.51 -9.50 -3.07
CA TYR A 161 -8.99 -9.76 -4.42
C TYR A 161 -7.46 -9.86 -4.46
N ASN A 162 -6.73 -9.01 -3.75
CA ASN A 162 -5.26 -9.14 -3.63
C ASN A 162 -4.87 -10.48 -3.00
N ARG A 163 -5.58 -10.93 -1.95
CA ARG A 163 -5.34 -12.25 -1.34
C ARG A 163 -5.56 -13.37 -2.34
N VAL A 164 -6.67 -13.34 -3.09
CA VAL A 164 -6.98 -14.38 -4.07
C VAL A 164 -5.94 -14.39 -5.20
N LEU A 165 -5.50 -13.21 -5.66
CA LEU A 165 -4.42 -13.08 -6.65
C LEU A 165 -3.11 -13.68 -6.13
N ASP A 166 -2.75 -13.43 -4.87
CA ASP A 166 -1.55 -14.03 -4.25
C ASP A 166 -1.64 -15.58 -4.25
N ILE A 167 -2.83 -16.16 -4.00
CA ILE A 167 -3.05 -17.61 -4.06
C ILE A 167 -2.85 -18.14 -5.49
N ILE A 168 -3.38 -17.45 -6.51
CA ILE A 168 -3.18 -17.82 -7.92
C ILE A 168 -1.69 -17.79 -8.27
N MET A 169 -0.99 -16.71 -7.91
CA MET A 169 0.43 -16.55 -8.19
C MET A 169 1.26 -17.66 -7.53
N GLN A 170 0.96 -18.00 -6.28
CA GLN A 170 1.63 -19.10 -5.57
C GLN A 170 1.40 -20.44 -6.27
N LYS A 171 0.16 -20.72 -6.71
CA LYS A 171 -0.16 -21.95 -7.42
C LYS A 171 0.60 -22.08 -8.74
N LYS A 172 0.62 -20.99 -9.54
CA LYS A 172 1.39 -20.91 -10.79
C LYS A 172 2.91 -21.03 -10.62
N MET A 173 3.45 -20.82 -9.42
CA MET A 173 4.87 -20.99 -9.14
C MET A 173 5.24 -22.42 -8.75
N ILE A 174 4.28 -23.20 -8.25
CA ILE A 174 4.50 -24.57 -7.75
C ILE A 174 4.33 -25.59 -8.89
N GLU A 175 3.41 -25.33 -9.81
CA GLU A 175 3.10 -26.17 -10.99
C GLU A 175 3.90 -25.74 -12.22
#